data_AF-A0A847S0B6-F1
#
_entry.id   AF-A0A847S0B6-F1
#
_cell.length_a   1.000
_cell.length_b   1.000
_cell.length_c   1.000
_cell.angle_alpha   90.00
_cell.angle_beta   90.00
_cell.angle_gamma   90.00
#
_symmetry.space_group_name_H-M   'P 1'
#
loop_
_entity.id
_entity.type
_entity.pdbx_description
1 polymer ?
#
loop_
_entity_poly.entity_id
_entity_poly.type
_entity_poly.pdbx_seq_one_letter_code
_entity_poly.pdbx_strand_id
1 'polypeptide(L)'
;MNKITFNTAAFLKTVIFFLILTVLWTVICHSMSDPFGSGPVFLTGLGFLVLFPVSIYAGIGRKKLQALVTSLIATIVVFAVASFIILPLTTLITNATILYAVISSCFVAIAMTLVFDRCYGVRFRYFTIGLTFVALLLAYYLFSQYRDATDLPFGIHPRLMMFNVFQGLMLVPLLLGIVTGSTEQA
;
A
#
# COMPACT_ATOMS: atom_id res chain seq x y z
N MET A 1 31.85 3.92 -8.57
CA MET A 1 30.64 4.09 -7.73
C MET A 1 29.51 4.58 -8.62
N ASN A 2 28.49 3.76 -8.87
CA ASN A 2 27.34 4.19 -9.67
C ASN A 2 26.57 5.25 -8.89
N LYS A 3 26.55 6.50 -9.39
CA LYS A 3 25.78 7.59 -8.77
C LYS A 3 24.34 7.12 -8.53
N ILE A 4 23.89 7.30 -7.29
CA ILE A 4 22.52 7.01 -6.88
C ILE A 4 21.71 8.23 -7.32
N THR A 5 21.06 8.14 -8.48
CA THR A 5 20.14 9.17 -8.95
C THR A 5 18.74 8.79 -8.50
N PHE A 6 18.35 9.33 -7.34
CA PHE A 6 16.96 9.30 -6.89
C PHE A 6 16.14 10.23 -7.77
N ASN A 7 15.01 9.75 -8.32
CA ASN A 7 14.14 10.57 -9.13
C ASN A 7 13.13 11.30 -8.23
N THR A 8 13.59 12.39 -7.61
CA THR A 8 12.80 13.22 -6.71
C THR A 8 11.50 13.71 -7.36
N ALA A 9 11.52 13.98 -8.67
CA ALA A 9 10.34 14.46 -9.38
C ALA A 9 9.26 13.38 -9.50
N ALA A 10 9.62 12.15 -9.88
CA ALA A 10 8.67 11.03 -9.93
C ALA A 10 8.15 10.66 -8.54
N PHE A 11 9.02 10.67 -7.54
CA PHE A 11 8.64 10.48 -6.13
C PHE A 11 7.61 11.51 -5.70
N LEU A 12 7.91 12.80 -5.84
CA LEU A 12 7.02 13.88 -5.39
C LEU A 12 5.69 13.85 -6.14
N LYS A 13 5.71 13.63 -7.46
CA LYS A 13 4.49 13.48 -8.27
C LYS A 13 3.62 12.34 -7.75
N THR A 14 4.22 11.18 -7.46
CA THR A 14 3.50 10.01 -6.94
C THR A 14 2.88 10.30 -5.59
N VAL A 15 3.66 10.87 -4.66
CA VAL A 15 3.17 11.23 -3.32
C VAL A 15 2.02 12.22 -3.41
N ILE A 16 2.13 13.26 -4.22
CA ILE A 16 1.06 14.24 -4.43
C ILE A 16 -0.19 13.56 -5.03
N PHE A 17 -0.02 12.74 -6.07
CA PHE A 17 -1.15 12.01 -6.68
C PHE A 17 -1.83 11.09 -5.67
N PHE A 18 -1.05 10.35 -4.88
CA PHE A 18 -1.56 9.48 -3.84
C PHE A 18 -2.36 10.27 -2.80
N LEU A 19 -1.81 11.38 -2.30
CA LEU A 19 -2.51 12.23 -1.32
C LEU A 19 -3.82 12.79 -1.87
N ILE A 20 -3.84 13.30 -3.10
CA ILE A 20 -5.05 13.81 -3.74
C ILE A 20 -6.09 12.70 -3.88
N LEU A 21 -5.71 11.56 -4.44
CA LEU A 21 -6.60 10.42 -4.65
C LEU A 21 -7.15 9.88 -3.32
N THR A 22 -6.31 9.77 -2.31
CA THR A 22 -6.69 9.35 -0.96
C THR A 22 -7.68 10.31 -0.31
N VAL A 23 -7.47 11.63 -0.43
CA VAL A 23 -8.41 12.63 0.10
C VAL A 23 -9.74 12.54 -0.64
N LEU A 24 -9.73 12.50 -1.98
CA LEU A 24 -10.95 12.38 -2.78
C LEU A 24 -11.73 11.11 -2.42
N TRP A 25 -11.05 9.97 -2.31
CA TRP A 25 -11.69 8.71 -1.95
C TRP A 25 -12.22 8.71 -0.52
N THR A 26 -11.50 9.32 0.42
CA THR A 26 -11.95 9.46 1.80
C THR A 26 -13.22 10.31 1.88
N VAL A 27 -13.30 11.41 1.11
CA VAL A 27 -14.50 12.25 1.01
C VAL A 27 -15.66 11.46 0.39
N ILE A 28 -15.42 10.71 -0.69
CA ILE A 28 -16.45 9.86 -1.32
C ILE A 28 -16.96 8.80 -0.34
N CYS A 29 -16.06 8.14 0.39
CA CYS A 29 -16.44 7.14 1.40
C CYS A 29 -17.27 7.75 2.54
N HIS A 30 -16.98 9.01 2.93
CA HIS A 30 -17.74 9.72 3.94
C HIS A 30 -19.12 10.16 3.42
N SER A 31 -19.21 10.65 2.17
CA SER A 31 -20.47 11.07 1.56
C SER A 31 -21.40 9.93 1.15
N MET A 32 -20.85 8.72 0.95
CA MET A 32 -21.61 7.50 0.59
C MET A 32 -22.07 6.68 1.81
N SER A 33 -21.90 7.17 3.04
CA SER A 33 -22.44 6.51 4.23
C SER A 33 -23.97 6.65 4.27
N ASP A 34 -24.68 5.77 3.54
CA ASP A 34 -26.14 5.69 3.54
C ASP A 34 -26.69 5.00 4.82
N PRO A 35 -27.92 5.32 5.25
CA PRO A 35 -28.51 5.01 6.57
C PRO A 35 -28.97 3.54 6.76
N PHE A 36 -28.56 2.62 5.88
CA PHE A 36 -29.06 1.24 5.81
C PHE A 36 -28.12 0.19 6.41
N GLY A 37 -27.39 0.54 7.47
CA GLY A 37 -26.85 -0.38 8.49
C GLY A 37 -25.75 -1.38 8.09
N SER A 38 -25.57 -1.68 6.81
CA SER A 38 -24.55 -2.63 6.34
C SER A 38 -24.29 -2.53 4.83
N GLY A 39 -23.51 -1.53 4.41
CA GLY A 39 -22.85 -1.50 3.11
C GLY A 39 -22.01 -0.22 2.92
N PRO A 40 -20.83 -0.23 2.25
CA PRO A 40 -20.10 -1.33 1.64
C PRO A 40 -18.63 -1.38 2.13
N VAL A 41 -18.39 -2.09 3.25
CA VAL A 41 -17.04 -2.32 3.82
C VAL A 41 -16.04 -2.83 2.77
N PHE A 42 -16.54 -3.64 1.84
CA PHE A 42 -15.75 -4.20 0.76
C PHE A 42 -15.38 -3.17 -0.33
N LEU A 43 -16.30 -2.29 -0.75
CA LEU A 43 -16.00 -1.26 -1.76
C LEU A 43 -14.98 -0.24 -1.25
N THR A 44 -15.09 0.17 0.01
CA THR A 44 -14.16 1.17 0.59
C THR A 44 -12.71 0.68 0.55
N GLY A 45 -12.45 -0.57 0.96
CA GLY A 45 -11.13 -1.21 0.88
C GLY A 45 -10.65 -1.45 -0.55
N LEU A 46 -11.54 -1.90 -1.45
CA LEU A 46 -11.22 -2.10 -2.87
C LEU A 46 -10.74 -0.81 -3.55
N GLY A 47 -11.36 0.32 -3.23
CA GLY A 47 -10.92 1.61 -3.75
C GLY A 47 -9.48 1.92 -3.39
N PHE A 48 -9.09 1.78 -2.12
CA PHE A 48 -7.70 1.95 -1.70
C PHE A 48 -6.75 0.99 -2.43
N LEU A 49 -7.13 -0.28 -2.64
CA LEU A 49 -6.31 -1.25 -3.37
C LEU A 49 -6.08 -0.85 -4.84
N VAL A 50 -7.00 -0.10 -5.44
CA VAL A 50 -6.88 0.42 -6.81
C VAL A 50 -6.07 1.73 -6.84
N LEU A 51 -6.33 2.65 -5.91
CA LEU A 51 -5.68 3.96 -5.87
C LEU A 51 -4.19 3.87 -5.65
N PHE A 52 -3.74 2.91 -4.84
CA PHE A 52 -2.32 2.70 -4.55
C PHE A 52 -1.48 2.47 -5.82
N PRO A 53 -1.69 1.40 -6.62
CA PRO A 53 -0.93 1.18 -7.86
C PRO A 53 -1.21 2.24 -8.94
N VAL A 54 -2.41 2.82 -9.00
CA VAL A 54 -2.74 3.93 -9.92
C VAL A 54 -1.89 5.17 -9.61
N SER A 55 -1.72 5.52 -8.33
CA SER A 55 -0.90 6.67 -7.93
C SER A 55 0.56 6.48 -8.35
N ILE A 56 1.10 5.27 -8.18
CA ILE A 56 2.48 4.93 -8.56
C ILE A 56 2.65 4.99 -10.08
N TYR A 57 1.70 4.43 -10.83
CA TYR A 57 1.71 4.49 -12.30
C TYR A 57 1.66 5.95 -12.80
N ALA A 58 0.74 6.76 -12.25
CA ALA A 58 0.58 8.16 -12.64
C ALA A 58 1.81 9.02 -12.32
N GLY A 59 2.43 8.80 -11.16
CA GLY A 59 3.59 9.56 -10.72
C GLY A 59 4.90 9.18 -11.41
N ILE A 60 5.08 7.90 -11.78
CA ILE A 60 6.24 7.41 -12.54
C ILE A 60 6.19 7.88 -14.02
N GLY A 61 5.00 8.06 -14.60
CA GLY A 61 4.85 8.49 -15.98
C GLY A 61 4.97 7.34 -17.00
N ARG A 62 5.31 7.67 -18.25
CA ARG A 62 5.24 6.79 -19.46
C ARG A 62 5.72 5.34 -19.22
N LYS A 63 4.79 4.47 -18.84
CA LYS A 63 4.96 3.01 -18.72
C LYS A 63 3.83 2.32 -19.47
N LYS A 64 4.05 1.08 -19.90
CA LYS A 64 3.03 0.30 -20.61
C LYS A 64 1.81 0.09 -19.73
N LEU A 65 0.60 0.15 -20.30
CA LEU A 65 -0.65 -0.14 -19.60
C LEU A 65 -0.62 -1.50 -18.86
N GLN A 66 0.15 -2.46 -19.40
CA GLN A 66 0.43 -3.74 -18.77
C GLN A 66 0.99 -3.60 -17.34
N ALA A 67 1.89 -2.64 -17.08
CA ALA A 67 2.45 -2.42 -15.75
C ALA A 67 1.38 -1.97 -14.74
N LEU A 68 0.43 -1.14 -15.16
CA LEU A 68 -0.72 -0.75 -14.33
C LEU A 68 -1.60 -1.97 -14.03
N VAL A 69 -1.99 -2.73 -15.05
CA VAL A 69 -2.86 -3.91 -14.88
C VAL A 69 -2.19 -4.97 -14.00
N THR A 70 -0.91 -5.26 -14.23
CA THR A 70 -0.16 -6.23 -13.41
C THR A 70 -0.02 -5.76 -11.96
N SER A 71 0.31 -4.50 -11.71
CA SER A 71 0.42 -3.97 -10.34
C SER A 71 -0.94 -3.90 -9.61
N LEU A 72 -2.03 -3.61 -10.33
CA LEU A 72 -3.40 -3.68 -9.80
C LEU A 72 -3.77 -5.10 -9.36
N ILE A 73 -3.69 -6.06 -10.28
CA ILE A 73 -4.03 -7.46 -10.00
C ILE A 73 -3.17 -7.99 -8.85
N ALA A 74 -1.86 -7.73 -8.90
CA ALA A 74 -0.95 -8.18 -7.86
C ALA A 74 -1.27 -7.56 -6.49
N THR A 75 -1.62 -6.27 -6.41
CA THR A 75 -2.01 -5.63 -5.15
C THR A 75 -3.25 -6.29 -4.55
N ILE A 76 -4.25 -6.60 -5.38
CA ILE A 76 -5.46 -7.31 -4.95
C ILE A 76 -5.14 -8.73 -4.48
N VAL A 77 -4.31 -9.46 -5.23
CA VAL A 77 -3.89 -10.83 -4.88
C VAL A 77 -3.10 -10.85 -3.58
N VAL A 78 -2.13 -9.94 -3.40
CA VAL A 78 -1.33 -9.83 -2.17
C VAL A 78 -2.24 -9.52 -0.98
N PHE A 79 -3.18 -8.60 -1.13
CA PHE A 79 -4.18 -8.32 -0.10
C PHE A 79 -5.04 -9.54 0.24
N ALA A 80 -5.51 -10.27 -0.78
CA ALA A 80 -6.33 -11.46 -0.59
C ALA A 80 -5.56 -12.57 0.13
N VAL A 81 -4.29 -12.82 -0.22
CA VAL A 81 -3.45 -13.79 0.48
C VAL A 81 -3.20 -13.36 1.93
N ALA A 82 -2.88 -12.09 2.17
CA ALA A 82 -2.65 -11.60 3.53
C ALA A 82 -3.92 -11.69 4.42
N SER A 83 -5.09 -11.46 3.84
CA SER A 83 -6.37 -11.38 4.57
C SER A 83 -7.08 -12.73 4.71
N PHE A 84 -7.04 -13.59 3.69
CA PHE A 84 -7.80 -14.84 3.65
C PHE A 84 -6.96 -16.10 3.83
N ILE A 85 -5.63 -16.00 3.76
CA ILE A 85 -4.73 -17.14 3.97
C ILE A 85 -3.89 -16.91 5.23
N ILE A 86 -3.11 -15.83 5.29
CA ILE A 86 -2.20 -15.58 6.41
C ILE A 86 -2.96 -15.33 7.71
N LEU A 87 -4.00 -14.49 7.69
CA LEU A 87 -4.79 -14.20 8.88
C LEU A 87 -5.43 -15.47 9.47
N PRO A 88 -6.21 -16.29 8.74
CA PRO A 88 -6.75 -17.53 9.28
C PRO A 88 -5.69 -18.51 9.78
N LEU A 89 -4.62 -18.73 9.01
CA LEU A 89 -3.54 -19.66 9.40
C LEU A 89 -2.85 -19.24 10.69
N THR A 90 -2.58 -17.94 10.85
CA THR A 90 -1.97 -17.43 12.07
C THR A 90 -2.91 -17.59 13.26
N THR A 91 -4.20 -17.25 13.12
CA THR A 91 -5.20 -17.43 14.19
C THR A 91 -5.43 -18.90 14.58
N LEU A 92 -5.26 -19.85 13.66
CA LEU A 92 -5.36 -21.28 13.95
C LEU A 92 -4.19 -21.80 14.79
N ILE A 93 -2.99 -21.24 14.59
CA ILE A 93 -1.77 -21.65 15.31
C ILE A 93 -1.66 -20.92 16.65
N THR A 94 -2.00 -19.62 16.68
CA THR A 94 -1.92 -18.78 17.87
C THR A 94 -2.82 -17.55 17.76
N ASN A 95 -3.40 -17.11 18.88
CA ASN A 95 -4.14 -15.85 18.92
C ASN A 95 -3.22 -14.61 19.02
N ALA A 96 -1.92 -14.75 18.78
CA ALA A 96 -0.96 -13.66 18.86
C ALA A 96 -1.03 -12.74 17.63
N THR A 97 -1.67 -11.58 17.81
CA THR A 97 -1.76 -10.49 16.80
C THR A 97 -0.39 -10.02 16.31
N ILE A 98 0.64 -10.09 17.15
CA ILE A 98 2.02 -9.74 16.81
C ILE A 98 2.59 -10.71 15.77
N LEU A 99 2.32 -12.00 15.89
CA LEU A 99 2.82 -12.99 14.93
C LEU A 99 2.20 -12.77 13.55
N TYR A 100 0.89 -12.48 13.50
CA TYR A 100 0.22 -12.09 12.28
C TYR A 100 0.85 -10.83 11.65
N ALA A 101 1.08 -9.78 12.45
CA ALA A 101 1.70 -8.55 11.98
C ALA A 101 3.09 -8.78 11.36
N VAL A 102 3.92 -9.61 12.00
CA VAL A 102 5.26 -9.95 11.49
C VAL A 102 5.19 -10.75 10.19
N ILE A 103 4.40 -11.83 10.13
CA ILE A 103 4.31 -12.68 8.95
C ILE A 103 3.68 -11.92 7.78
N SER A 104 2.59 -11.20 8.03
CA SER A 104 1.90 -10.39 7.02
C SER A 104 2.82 -9.29 6.47
N SER A 105 3.50 -8.53 7.35
CA SER A 105 4.43 -7.48 6.92
C SER A 105 5.57 -8.05 6.09
N CYS A 106 6.12 -9.21 6.45
CA CYS A 106 7.19 -9.86 5.71
C CYS A 106 6.71 -10.30 4.32
N PHE A 107 5.57 -10.99 4.25
CA PHE A 107 4.97 -11.41 2.99
C PHE A 107 4.67 -10.23 2.06
N VAL A 108 3.97 -9.20 2.57
CA VAL A 108 3.59 -8.02 1.77
C VAL A 108 4.83 -7.27 1.30
N ALA A 109 5.84 -7.06 2.17
CA ALA A 109 7.07 -6.38 1.79
C ALA A 109 7.82 -7.10 0.66
N ILE A 110 7.95 -8.43 0.74
CA ILE A 110 8.59 -9.24 -0.30
C ILE A 110 7.76 -9.20 -1.59
N ALA A 111 6.47 -9.55 -1.50
CA ALA A 111 5.61 -9.69 -2.67
C ALA A 111 5.45 -8.36 -3.42
N MET A 112 5.18 -7.26 -2.71
CA MET A 112 5.04 -5.95 -3.33
C MET A 112 6.37 -5.49 -3.93
N THR A 113 7.49 -5.63 -3.21
CA THR A 113 8.79 -5.22 -3.80
C THR A 113 9.11 -5.99 -5.07
N LEU A 114 8.84 -7.30 -5.14
CA LEU A 114 9.06 -8.10 -6.35
C LEU A 114 8.13 -7.71 -7.51
N VAL A 115 6.86 -7.41 -7.21
CA VAL A 115 5.89 -6.92 -8.20
C VAL A 115 6.34 -5.59 -8.80
N PHE A 116 6.71 -4.63 -7.93
CA PHE A 116 7.14 -3.30 -8.37
C PHE A 116 8.52 -3.33 -9.04
N ASP A 117 9.41 -4.23 -8.64
CA ASP A 117 10.65 -4.49 -9.35
C ASP A 117 10.40 -4.97 -10.78
N ARG A 118 9.47 -5.91 -10.96
CA ARG A 118 9.11 -6.41 -12.30
C ARG A 118 8.41 -5.37 -13.18
N CYS A 119 7.62 -4.48 -12.59
CA CYS A 119 6.85 -3.48 -13.35
C CYS A 119 7.64 -2.20 -13.63
N TYR A 120 8.45 -1.74 -12.67
CA TYR A 120 9.06 -0.41 -12.69
C TYR A 120 10.58 -0.41 -12.50
N GLY A 121 11.16 -1.52 -12.01
CA GLY A 121 12.58 -1.65 -11.72
C GLY A 121 12.95 -1.11 -10.34
N VAL A 122 13.34 -1.98 -9.42
CA VAL A 122 13.78 -1.62 -8.06
C VAL A 122 15.26 -1.91 -7.91
N ARG A 123 16.07 -0.86 -7.66
CA ARG A 123 17.53 -0.99 -7.66
C ARG A 123 18.08 -1.57 -6.36
N PHE A 124 17.49 -1.22 -5.22
CA PHE A 124 17.92 -1.69 -3.90
C PHE A 124 16.87 -2.62 -3.29
N ARG A 125 16.64 -3.78 -3.93
CA ARG A 125 15.54 -4.69 -3.56
C ARG A 125 15.54 -5.09 -2.09
N TYR A 126 16.66 -5.59 -1.57
CA TYR A 126 16.75 -6.03 -0.17
C TYR A 126 16.54 -4.89 0.82
N PHE A 127 17.12 -3.72 0.55
CA PHE A 127 16.91 -2.53 1.37
C PHE A 127 15.44 -2.06 1.32
N THR A 128 14.82 -2.09 0.13
CA THR A 128 13.41 -1.74 -0.07
C THR A 128 12.49 -2.70 0.66
N ILE A 129 12.77 -4.01 0.62
CA ILE A 129 12.04 -5.03 1.39
C ILE A 129 12.16 -4.75 2.88
N GLY A 130 13.39 -4.55 3.38
CA GLY A 130 13.63 -4.27 4.81
C GLY A 130 12.91 -3.01 5.29
N LEU A 131 13.00 -1.92 4.52
CA LEU A 131 12.35 -0.66 4.84
C LEU A 131 10.81 -0.77 4.76
N THR A 132 10.28 -1.47 3.76
CA THR A 132 8.83 -1.74 3.64
C THR A 132 8.34 -2.60 4.80
N PHE A 133 9.10 -3.62 5.20
CA PHE A 133 8.78 -4.45 6.35
C PHE A 133 8.69 -3.64 7.64
N VAL A 134 9.70 -2.79 7.93
CA VAL A 134 9.70 -1.92 9.12
C VAL A 134 8.54 -0.92 9.06
N ALA A 135 8.25 -0.35 7.90
CA ALA A 135 7.15 0.59 7.72
C ALA A 135 5.77 -0.07 7.96
N LEU A 136 5.59 -1.32 7.51
CA LEU A 136 4.36 -2.09 7.76
C LEU A 136 4.23 -2.51 9.23
N LEU A 137 5.32 -2.90 9.90
CA LEU A 137 5.30 -3.13 11.35
C LEU A 137 4.90 -1.86 12.11
N LEU A 138 5.43 -0.71 11.72
CA LEU A 138 5.03 0.57 12.28
C LEU A 138 3.54 0.86 12.01
N ALA A 139 3.03 0.52 10.83
CA ALA A 139 1.60 0.65 10.51
C ALA A 139 0.73 -0.20 11.45
N TYR A 140 1.11 -1.46 11.72
CA TYR A 140 0.44 -2.33 12.68
C TYR A 140 0.51 -1.78 14.11
N TYR A 141 1.67 -1.24 14.53
CA TYR A 141 1.84 -0.62 15.83
C TYR A 141 0.95 0.62 15.98
N LEU A 142 0.91 1.50 14.98
CA LEU A 142 0.03 2.66 15.00
C LEU A 142 -1.43 2.23 15.05
N PHE A 143 -1.84 1.27 14.23
CA PHE A 143 -3.21 0.77 14.23
C PHE A 143 -3.62 0.15 15.57
N SER A 144 -2.73 -0.55 16.28
CA SER A 144 -3.06 -1.11 17.59
C SER A 144 -3.37 -0.06 18.65
N GLN A 145 -2.80 1.15 18.54
CA GLN A 145 -3.11 2.28 19.43
C GLN A 145 -4.51 2.87 19.18
N TYR A 146 -5.06 2.70 17.97
CA TYR A 146 -6.33 3.28 17.55
C TYR A 146 -7.43 2.24 17.32
N ARG A 147 -7.17 0.96 17.62
CA ARG A 147 -8.05 -0.17 17.32
C ARG A 147 -9.41 -0.08 18.00
N ASP A 148 -9.44 0.40 19.24
CA ASP A 148 -10.65 0.46 20.08
C ASP A 148 -11.35 1.83 20.02
N ALA A 149 -10.83 2.77 19.21
CA ALA A 149 -11.50 4.04 18.98
C ALA A 149 -12.75 3.81 18.11
N THR A 150 -13.94 4.02 18.67
CA THR A 150 -15.21 3.93 17.96
C THR A 150 -15.32 4.96 16.84
N ASP A 151 -14.76 6.16 17.06
CA ASP A 151 -14.53 7.18 16.05
C ASP A 151 -13.23 7.92 16.38
N LEU A 152 -12.42 8.17 15.35
CA LEU A 152 -11.30 9.10 15.43
C LEU A 152 -11.82 10.54 15.33
N PRO A 153 -11.05 11.55 15.76
CA PRO A 153 -11.37 12.94 15.48
C PRO A 153 -11.76 13.10 14.00
N PHE A 154 -12.82 13.88 13.73
CA PHE A 154 -13.39 14.10 12.39
C PHE A 154 -14.27 12.96 11.80
N GLY A 155 -14.70 11.97 12.60
CA GLY A 155 -15.65 10.94 12.13
C GLY A 155 -15.06 9.98 11.09
N ILE A 156 -13.74 9.80 11.12
CA ILE A 156 -13.03 8.91 10.21
C ILE A 156 -13.09 7.49 10.77
N HIS A 157 -13.75 6.60 10.03
CA HIS A 157 -13.84 5.19 10.39
C HIS A 157 -12.43 4.56 10.51
N PRO A 158 -12.10 3.80 11.58
CA PRO A 158 -10.75 3.26 11.84
C PRO A 158 -10.15 2.45 10.67
N ARG A 159 -10.99 1.81 9.87
CA ARG A 159 -10.58 1.11 8.63
C ARG A 159 -9.99 2.02 7.56
N LEU A 160 -10.56 3.22 7.36
CA LEU A 160 -10.03 4.20 6.40
C LEU A 160 -8.65 4.67 6.85
N MET A 161 -8.50 4.92 8.16
CA MET A 161 -7.21 5.23 8.77
C MET A 161 -6.21 4.08 8.56
N MET A 162 -6.62 2.83 8.76
CA MET A 162 -5.77 1.66 8.53
C MET A 162 -5.25 1.62 7.09
N PHE A 163 -6.13 1.70 6.08
CA PHE A 163 -5.69 1.70 4.69
C PHE A 163 -4.75 2.87 4.36
N ASN A 164 -5.06 4.07 4.85
CA ASN A 164 -4.22 5.25 4.65
C ASN A 164 -2.83 5.12 5.26
N VAL A 165 -2.76 4.64 6.51
CA VAL A 165 -1.49 4.44 7.21
C VAL A 165 -0.67 3.34 6.54
N PHE A 166 -1.29 2.19 6.24
CA PHE A 166 -0.60 1.07 5.59
C PHE A 166 -0.08 1.45 4.20
N GLN A 167 -0.92 2.03 3.36
CA GLN A 167 -0.53 2.40 2.00
C GLN A 167 0.44 3.57 1.97
N GLY A 168 0.25 4.58 2.82
CA GLY A 168 1.18 5.71 2.93
C GLY A 168 2.57 5.27 3.39
N LEU A 169 2.65 4.43 4.43
CA LEU A 169 3.93 3.90 4.93
C LEU A 169 4.58 2.90 3.97
N MET A 170 3.81 2.18 3.17
CA MET A 170 4.33 1.27 2.13
C MET A 170 4.79 2.02 0.86
N LEU A 171 4.13 3.13 0.51
CA LEU A 171 4.42 3.90 -0.70
C LEU A 171 5.83 4.49 -0.69
N VAL A 172 6.23 5.10 0.43
CA VAL A 172 7.53 5.76 0.58
C VAL A 172 8.72 4.82 0.30
N PRO A 173 8.86 3.66 0.99
CA PRO A 173 9.99 2.75 0.75
C PRO A 173 9.99 2.18 -0.67
N LEU A 174 8.82 1.83 -1.22
CA LEU A 174 8.73 1.32 -2.58
C LEU A 174 9.20 2.36 -3.61
N LEU A 175 8.80 3.62 -3.47
CA LEU A 175 9.24 4.69 -4.37
C LEU A 175 10.72 5.05 -4.22
N LEU A 176 11.29 4.98 -3.01
CA LEU A 176 12.74 5.13 -2.79
C LEU A 176 13.53 4.02 -3.50
N GLY A 177 12.95 2.82 -3.58
CA GLY A 177 13.53 1.68 -4.29
C GLY A 177 13.43 1.77 -5.82
N ILE A 178 12.37 2.37 -6.34
CA ILE A 178 12.12 2.48 -7.78
C ILE A 178 13.09 3.46 -8.43
N VAL A 179 13.78 3.00 -9.47
CA VAL A 179 14.69 3.84 -10.27
C VAL A 179 14.06 4.19 -11.59
N THR A 180 13.51 5.39 -11.67
CA THR A 180 13.20 6.02 -12.96
C THR A 180 14.44 6.74 -13.46
N GLY A 181 15.34 6.00 -14.10
CA GLY A 181 16.63 6.54 -14.55
C GLY A 181 17.58 5.53 -15.18
N SER A 182 17.16 4.90 -16.28
CA SER A 182 18.06 4.55 -17.39
C SER A 182 17.20 4.45 -18.64
N THR A 183 17.37 5.43 -19.52
CA THR A 183 17.25 5.33 -20.97
C THR A 183 16.54 4.06 -21.49
N GLU A 184 15.30 4.21 -21.97
CA GLU A 184 14.85 3.38 -23.10
C GLU A 184 15.68 3.81 -24.32
N GLN A 185 16.88 3.24 -24.42
CA GLN A 185 17.51 2.84 -25.67
C GLN A 185 17.47 1.31 -25.67
N ALA A 186 16.48 0.74 -26.35
CA ALA A 186 16.51 -0.59 -26.94
C ALA A 186 15.44 -0.62 -28.03
#